data_AF-A0A182TCD4-F1
#
_entry.id   AF-A0A182TCD4-F1
#
_cell.length_a   1.000
_cell.length_b   1.000
_cell.length_c   1.000
_cell.angle_alpha   90.00
_cell.angle_beta   90.00
_cell.angle_gamma   90.00
#
_symmetry.space_group_name_H-M   'P 1'
#
loop_
_entity.id
_entity.type
_entity.pdbx_description
1 polymer ?
#
loop_
_entity_poly.entity_id
_entity_poly.type
_entity_poly.pdbx_seq_one_letter_code
_entity_poly.pdbx_strand_id
1 'polypeptide(L)'
;MALQALISVIKSNTNVEIQCIGQFEMLFGLLSTSECGQDNRTIKTLALEVVCLVSRNKECVTEIAACEIVGRYLIVLKDPDLREHQPRVLETLSGLLNVPKMIKEAHTKGAVIYLLDLFCNSNNPTIREQCAELLAKMNADKLSGPKVRITMCKYLPLVFLDAMIDSTSVAVQMYESTHEHPELIWNDEIRACVSDAVRDAADSFHVQQKRNPKVAWRDPEILPELLSNELVVSGVYLRLYVSNPGWTLRKPKQFLADLLDFIVDSISRSGMDTDVLDLATTALVLLLNAQPNLADSVPVLGHIPKFFRQLSVQPKSALTVLHQLSLSEICVSAISQTECIPSLKSCMEHHRDLTATACETLSRLFKCQHDSLIRQSLECQLIPYLVALLDSRLVLANNPAMVKAQIVAALKAMSSNLTYGDRVTHLLNQYPIWAEYRDQKHDLFITDTDVRGYLMGAPNTTAGYLTQGPAKNVEVLTSPPPIDRDDPLFARSNSSSGGSV
;
A
#
# COMPACT_ATOMS: atom_id res chain seq x y z
N MET A 1 -20.15 18.15 49.07
CA MET A 1 -21.34 19.04 49.12
C MET A 1 -21.28 20.20 48.12
N ALA A 2 -20.27 21.09 48.14
CA ALA A 2 -20.23 22.24 47.21
C ALA A 2 -20.25 21.85 45.71
N LEU A 3 -19.40 20.90 45.29
CA LEU A 3 -19.39 20.41 43.91
C LEU A 3 -20.71 19.72 43.53
N GLN A 4 -21.33 18.96 44.43
CA GLN A 4 -22.63 18.32 44.20
C GLN A 4 -23.72 19.37 43.97
N ALA A 5 -23.74 20.45 44.75
CA ALA A 5 -24.68 21.55 44.55
C ALA A 5 -24.46 22.22 43.19
N LEU A 6 -23.20 22.47 42.80
CA LEU A 6 -22.86 23.03 41.49
C LEU A 6 -23.33 22.14 40.34
N ILE A 7 -23.10 20.83 40.43
CA ILE A 7 -23.57 19.85 39.44
C ILE A 7 -25.09 19.90 39.29
N SER A 8 -25.82 19.92 40.41
CA SER A 8 -27.29 20.02 40.39
C SER A 8 -27.75 21.33 39.74
N VAL A 9 -27.12 22.46 40.05
CA VAL A 9 -27.45 23.76 39.45
C VAL A 9 -27.24 23.75 37.93
N ILE A 10 -26.10 23.24 37.45
CA ILE A 10 -25.80 23.17 36.01
C ILE A 10 -26.74 22.19 35.30
N LYS A 11 -27.05 21.04 35.90
CA LYS A 11 -27.98 20.06 35.30
C LYS A 11 -29.42 20.57 35.22
N SER A 12 -29.86 21.35 36.20
CA SER A 12 -31.23 21.85 36.27
C SER A 12 -31.48 23.10 35.44
N ASN A 13 -30.44 23.84 35.04
CA ASN A 13 -30.59 25.13 34.38
C ASN A 13 -29.68 25.22 33.14
N THR A 14 -30.29 25.32 31.96
CA THR A 14 -29.57 25.47 30.69
C THR A 14 -28.75 26.75 30.66
N ASN A 15 -27.52 26.70 30.15
CA ASN A 15 -26.57 27.81 29.98
C ASN A 15 -26.01 28.40 31.28
N VAL A 16 -26.33 27.88 32.47
CA VAL A 16 -25.73 28.38 33.72
C VAL A 16 -24.25 28.04 33.83
N GLU A 17 -23.78 27.03 33.10
CA GLU A 17 -22.37 26.65 33.02
C GLU A 17 -21.45 27.79 32.58
N ILE A 18 -21.94 28.78 31.81
CA ILE A 18 -21.14 29.95 31.41
C ILE A 18 -20.69 30.79 32.60
N GLN A 19 -21.39 30.72 33.73
CA GLN A 19 -21.00 31.40 34.97
C GLN A 19 -19.75 30.76 35.61
N CYS A 20 -19.30 29.60 35.14
CA CYS A 20 -18.03 29.00 35.54
C CYS A 20 -16.82 29.61 34.81
N ILE A 21 -17.03 30.47 33.80
CA ILE A 21 -15.95 31.17 33.11
C ILE A 21 -15.15 32.00 34.12
N GLY A 22 -13.82 31.93 34.01
CA GLY A 22 -12.88 32.51 34.98
C GLY A 22 -12.51 31.60 36.15
N GLN A 23 -13.21 30.47 36.35
CA GLN A 23 -12.92 29.50 37.42
C GLN A 23 -12.35 28.17 36.91
N PHE A 24 -12.11 28.04 35.60
CA PHE A 24 -11.68 26.77 35.01
C PHE A 24 -10.32 26.29 35.51
N GLU A 25 -9.38 27.18 35.81
CA GLU A 25 -8.11 26.78 36.42
C GLU A 25 -8.29 26.01 37.73
N MET A 26 -9.20 26.49 38.58
CA MET A 26 -9.52 25.85 39.86
C MET A 26 -10.26 24.53 39.61
N LEU A 27 -11.29 24.53 38.77
CA LEU A 27 -12.10 23.33 38.48
C LEU A 27 -11.26 22.19 37.89
N PHE A 28 -10.34 22.49 36.96
CA PHE A 28 -9.40 21.51 36.42
C PHE A 28 -8.28 21.17 37.41
N GLY A 29 -7.91 22.11 38.29
CA GLY A 29 -6.96 21.86 39.38
C GLY A 29 -7.45 20.76 40.34
N LEU A 30 -8.74 20.73 40.63
CA LEU A 30 -9.36 19.70 41.48
C LEU A 30 -9.22 18.28 40.93
N LEU A 31 -9.05 18.11 39.62
CA LEU A 31 -8.79 16.82 38.99
C LEU A 31 -7.37 16.30 39.26
N SER A 32 -6.42 17.21 39.51
CA SER A 32 -5.00 16.91 39.71
C SER A 32 -4.59 16.86 41.19
N THR A 33 -5.51 17.14 42.12
CA THR A 33 -5.21 17.22 43.56
C THR A 33 -4.80 15.84 44.12
N SER A 34 -3.73 15.83 44.91
CA SER A 34 -3.26 14.64 45.65
C SER A 34 -3.49 14.76 47.17
N GLU A 35 -4.01 15.90 47.63
CA GLU A 35 -3.98 16.33 49.03
C GLU A 35 -5.16 15.82 49.89
N CYS A 36 -6.06 14.97 49.37
CA CYS A 36 -7.33 14.67 50.05
C CYS A 36 -7.54 13.23 50.54
N GLY A 37 -6.47 12.42 50.71
CA GLY A 37 -6.58 11.10 51.36
C GLY A 37 -7.68 10.21 50.76
N GLN A 38 -8.55 9.62 51.61
CA GLN A 38 -9.68 8.76 51.19
C GLN A 38 -10.78 9.51 50.40
N ASP A 39 -10.93 10.83 50.59
CA ASP A 39 -11.93 11.66 49.90
C ASP A 39 -11.48 12.12 48.50
N ASN A 40 -10.23 11.85 48.12
CA ASN A 40 -9.65 12.31 46.86
C ASN A 40 -10.42 11.77 45.64
N ARG A 41 -10.79 10.48 45.66
CA ARG A 41 -11.56 9.85 44.58
C ARG A 41 -12.90 10.53 44.38
N THR A 42 -13.62 10.83 45.47
CA THR A 42 -14.94 11.46 45.42
C THR A 42 -14.85 12.87 44.84
N ILE A 43 -13.86 13.66 45.29
CA ILE A 43 -13.65 15.04 44.79
C ILE A 43 -13.30 15.02 43.30
N LYS A 44 -12.37 14.17 42.88
CA LYS A 44 -11.98 14.03 41.47
C LYS A 44 -13.17 13.61 40.60
N THR A 45 -14.00 12.69 41.08
CA THR A 45 -15.20 12.21 40.35
C THR A 45 -16.23 13.33 40.18
N LEU A 46 -16.48 14.11 41.24
CA LEU A 46 -17.38 15.26 41.18
C LEU A 46 -16.80 16.38 40.31
N ALA A 47 -15.50 16.64 40.38
CA ALA A 47 -14.83 17.61 39.53
C ALA A 47 -14.91 17.21 38.05
N LEU A 48 -14.71 15.92 37.74
CA LEU A 48 -14.87 15.38 36.38
C LEU A 48 -16.30 15.57 35.88
N GLU A 49 -17.29 15.37 36.73
CA GLU A 49 -18.67 15.62 36.38
C GLU A 49 -18.95 17.09 36.06
N VAL A 50 -18.42 18.03 36.85
CA VAL A 50 -18.50 19.47 36.52
C VAL A 50 -17.81 19.78 35.19
N VAL A 51 -16.58 19.29 34.99
CA VAL A 51 -15.81 19.53 33.75
C VAL A 51 -16.54 18.95 32.53
N CYS A 52 -17.13 17.77 32.66
CA CYS A 52 -17.97 17.15 31.63
C CYS A 52 -19.16 18.04 31.25
N LEU A 53 -19.86 18.60 32.24
CA LEU A 53 -21.01 19.48 31.98
C LEU A 53 -20.60 20.77 31.28
N VAL A 54 -19.57 21.46 31.76
CA VAL A 54 -19.10 22.72 31.13
C VAL A 54 -18.53 22.48 29.73
N SER A 55 -17.93 21.30 29.46
CA SER A 55 -17.39 20.96 28.13
C SER A 55 -18.44 20.74 27.04
N ARG A 56 -19.73 20.68 27.40
CA ARG A 56 -20.85 20.57 26.45
C ARG A 56 -21.22 21.93 25.85
N ASN A 57 -20.79 23.03 26.46
CA ASN A 57 -21.09 24.39 26.03
C ASN A 57 -19.92 25.00 25.22
N LYS A 58 -20.21 25.51 24.01
CA LYS A 58 -19.18 26.02 23.08
C LYS A 58 -18.42 27.24 23.62
N GLU A 59 -19.09 28.12 24.36
CA GLU A 59 -18.46 29.31 24.96
C GLU A 59 -17.48 28.89 26.06
N CYS A 60 -17.92 27.97 26.93
CA CYS A 60 -17.06 27.39 27.96
C CYS A 60 -15.82 26.72 27.35
N VAL A 61 -15.97 25.89 26.31
CA VAL A 61 -14.82 25.22 25.65
C VAL A 61 -13.85 26.23 25.04
N THR A 62 -14.36 27.33 24.46
CA THR A 62 -13.53 28.40 23.89
C THR A 62 -12.70 29.08 24.97
N GLU A 63 -13.30 29.39 26.11
CA GLU A 63 -12.61 29.98 27.26
C GLU A 63 -11.65 28.99 27.94
N ILE A 64 -12.00 27.71 28.05
CA ILE A 64 -11.06 26.67 28.52
C ILE A 64 -9.82 26.61 27.63
N ALA A 65 -10.00 26.69 26.30
CA ALA A 65 -8.89 26.75 25.34
C ALA A 65 -8.11 28.08 25.44
N ALA A 66 -8.68 29.14 26.02
CA ALA A 66 -7.98 30.38 26.33
C ALA A 66 -7.06 30.24 27.55
N CYS A 67 -7.43 29.43 28.54
CA CYS A 67 -6.67 29.23 29.77
C CYS A 67 -5.40 28.37 29.63
N GLU A 68 -5.23 27.62 28.53
CA GLU A 68 -4.10 26.70 28.32
C GLU A 68 -3.92 25.65 29.44
N ILE A 69 -5.04 25.03 29.85
CA ILE A 69 -5.11 24.08 30.97
C ILE A 69 -5.30 22.61 30.55
N VAL A 70 -5.25 22.28 29.27
CA VAL A 70 -5.45 20.90 28.77
C VAL A 70 -4.44 19.94 29.38
N GLY A 71 -3.21 20.39 29.59
CA GLY A 71 -2.18 19.59 30.25
C GLY A 71 -2.59 19.08 31.64
N ARG A 72 -3.41 19.85 32.39
CA ARG A 72 -3.97 19.39 33.68
C ARG A 72 -5.00 18.29 33.48
N TYR A 73 -5.78 18.37 32.41
CA TYR A 73 -6.78 17.37 32.07
C TYR A 73 -6.16 16.06 31.56
N LEU A 74 -5.08 16.13 30.76
CA LEU A 74 -4.48 14.92 30.17
C LEU A 74 -3.91 13.96 31.22
N ILE A 75 -3.43 14.48 32.35
CA ILE A 75 -3.00 13.67 33.51
C ILE A 75 -4.13 12.72 33.98
N VAL A 76 -5.39 13.14 33.85
CA VAL A 76 -6.56 12.37 34.27
C VAL A 76 -6.67 11.05 33.52
N LEU A 77 -6.18 10.97 32.27
CA LEU A 77 -6.21 9.76 31.45
C LEU A 77 -5.43 8.60 32.09
N LYS A 78 -4.46 8.89 32.96
CA LYS A 78 -3.68 7.89 33.70
C LYS A 78 -3.82 8.02 35.22
N ASP A 79 -4.93 8.59 35.69
CA ASP A 79 -5.20 8.66 37.12
C ASP A 79 -5.83 7.34 37.64
N PRO A 80 -5.19 6.64 38.60
CA PRO A 80 -5.75 5.40 39.13
C PRO A 80 -7.10 5.59 39.84
N ASP A 81 -7.38 6.78 40.38
CA ASP A 81 -8.64 7.06 41.09
C ASP A 81 -9.84 7.16 40.14
N LEU A 82 -9.60 7.46 38.87
CA LEU A 82 -10.64 7.69 37.87
C LEU A 82 -10.72 6.58 36.80
N ARG A 83 -10.02 5.47 37.00
CA ARG A 83 -10.00 4.33 36.06
C ARG A 83 -11.39 3.75 35.76
N GLU A 84 -12.29 3.73 36.75
CA GLU A 84 -13.69 3.29 36.55
C GLU A 84 -14.52 4.29 35.74
N HIS A 85 -14.10 5.55 35.71
CA HIS A 85 -14.74 6.63 34.97
C HIS A 85 -14.04 6.95 33.64
N GLN A 86 -13.12 6.10 33.18
CA GLN A 86 -12.34 6.31 31.96
C GLN A 86 -13.20 6.64 30.72
N PRO A 87 -14.35 5.96 30.46
CA PRO A 87 -15.19 6.30 29.30
C PRO A 87 -15.70 7.75 29.35
N ARG A 88 -16.02 8.26 30.55
CA ARG A 88 -16.48 9.63 30.75
C ARG A 88 -15.34 10.64 30.61
N VAL A 89 -14.11 10.25 31.01
CA VAL A 89 -12.90 11.06 30.78
C VAL A 89 -12.65 11.23 29.28
N LEU A 90 -12.81 10.17 28.49
CA LEU A 90 -12.64 10.20 27.03
C LEU A 90 -13.77 10.95 26.32
N GLU A 91 -15.03 10.77 26.74
CA GLU A 91 -16.18 11.54 26.24
C GLU A 91 -15.96 13.05 26.44
N THR A 92 -15.53 13.44 27.65
CA THR A 92 -15.25 14.83 27.99
C THR A 92 -14.06 15.38 27.17
N LEU A 93 -13.01 14.57 26.96
CA LEU A 93 -11.90 14.94 26.07
C LEU A 93 -12.39 15.16 24.64
N SER A 94 -13.28 14.31 24.13
CA SER A 94 -13.88 14.47 22.80
C SER A 94 -14.60 15.83 22.67
N GLY A 95 -15.37 16.22 23.69
CA GLY A 95 -16.02 17.52 23.76
C GLY A 95 -15.04 18.69 23.71
N LEU A 96 -13.94 18.61 24.47
CA LEU A 96 -12.89 19.64 24.50
C LEU A 96 -12.18 19.76 23.15
N LEU A 97 -11.90 18.64 22.47
CA LEU A 97 -11.22 18.62 21.17
C LEU A 97 -12.09 19.08 19.99
N ASN A 98 -13.27 19.66 20.22
CA ASN A 98 -14.07 20.31 19.18
C ASN A 98 -13.51 21.66 18.72
N VAL A 99 -12.56 22.24 19.46
CA VAL A 99 -11.93 23.53 19.14
C VAL A 99 -10.50 23.31 18.63
N PRO A 100 -10.11 23.80 17.44
CA PRO A 100 -8.76 23.59 16.88
C PRO A 100 -7.62 24.07 17.79
N LYS A 101 -7.83 25.17 18.53
CA LYS A 101 -6.88 25.64 19.54
C LYS A 101 -6.63 24.59 20.62
N MET A 102 -7.68 23.87 21.03
CA MET A 102 -7.59 22.77 21.99
C MET A 102 -6.80 21.59 21.42
N ILE A 103 -7.05 21.21 20.16
CA ILE A 103 -6.32 20.13 19.50
C ILE A 103 -4.81 20.45 19.44
N LYS A 104 -4.45 21.69 19.06
CA LYS A 104 -3.06 22.15 19.04
C LYS A 104 -2.41 22.06 20.41
N GLU A 105 -3.10 22.53 21.46
CA GLU A 105 -2.60 22.45 22.82
C GLU A 105 -2.47 20.98 23.26
N ALA A 106 -3.51 20.17 23.10
CA ALA A 106 -3.54 18.75 23.47
C ALA A 106 -2.40 17.96 22.83
N HIS A 107 -2.16 18.15 21.52
CA HIS A 107 -1.01 17.57 20.83
C HIS A 107 0.31 18.02 21.49
N THR A 108 0.49 19.32 21.72
CA THR A 108 1.70 19.88 22.34
C THR A 108 1.90 19.37 23.77
N LYS A 109 0.81 19.02 24.47
CA LYS A 109 0.81 18.48 25.84
C LYS A 109 0.76 16.95 25.90
N GLY A 110 1.01 16.25 24.79
CA GLY A 110 1.18 14.79 24.79
C GLY A 110 -0.11 13.97 24.75
N ALA A 111 -1.23 14.53 24.29
CA ALA A 111 -2.49 13.77 24.20
C ALA A 111 -2.35 12.49 23.35
N VAL A 112 -1.56 12.54 22.27
CA VAL A 112 -1.35 11.39 21.38
C VAL A 112 -0.75 10.21 22.14
N ILE A 113 0.27 10.42 22.97
CA ILE A 113 0.93 9.31 23.68
C ILE A 113 0.00 8.67 24.73
N TYR A 114 -0.83 9.46 25.42
CA TYR A 114 -1.82 8.92 26.37
C TYR A 114 -2.92 8.13 25.68
N LEU A 115 -3.42 8.64 24.54
CA LEU A 115 -4.44 7.95 23.76
C LEU A 115 -3.90 6.66 23.15
N LEU A 116 -2.64 6.65 22.68
CA LEU A 116 -1.97 5.44 22.21
C LEU A 116 -1.80 4.43 23.34
N ASP A 117 -1.41 4.86 24.55
CA ASP A 117 -1.28 3.95 25.69
C ASP A 117 -2.61 3.27 26.03
N LEU A 118 -3.69 4.04 26.11
CA LEU A 118 -5.02 3.48 26.34
C LEU A 118 -5.48 2.56 25.19
N PHE A 119 -5.19 2.93 23.94
CA PHE A 119 -5.50 2.09 22.77
C PHE A 119 -4.74 0.75 22.81
N CYS A 120 -3.44 0.78 23.08
CA CYS A 120 -2.58 -0.41 23.09
C CYS A 120 -2.76 -1.29 24.33
N ASN A 121 -3.00 -0.68 25.49
CA ASN A 121 -2.88 -1.33 26.80
C ASN A 121 -4.20 -1.50 27.58
N SER A 122 -5.31 -0.93 27.12
CA SER A 122 -6.62 -1.17 27.75
C SER A 122 -7.15 -2.57 27.45
N ASN A 123 -7.77 -3.23 28.41
CA ASN A 123 -8.50 -4.49 28.18
C ASN A 123 -9.98 -4.26 27.81
N ASN A 124 -10.42 -3.01 27.72
CA ASN A 124 -11.80 -2.66 27.39
C ASN A 124 -11.88 -2.19 25.92
N PRO A 125 -12.57 -2.92 25.03
CA PRO A 125 -12.71 -2.57 23.62
C PRO A 125 -13.31 -1.18 23.41
N THR A 126 -14.31 -0.79 24.21
CA THR A 126 -14.95 0.54 24.10
C THR A 126 -13.97 1.67 24.38
N ILE A 127 -13.04 1.49 25.32
CA ILE A 127 -11.98 2.48 25.59
C ILE A 127 -11.05 2.59 24.39
N ARG A 128 -10.67 1.46 23.79
CA ARG A 128 -9.81 1.45 22.59
C ARG A 128 -10.49 2.16 21.42
N GLU A 129 -11.77 1.88 21.17
CA GLU A 129 -12.56 2.54 20.12
C GLU A 129 -12.66 4.06 20.35
N GLN A 130 -12.92 4.51 21.57
CA GLN A 130 -12.95 5.94 21.90
C GLN A 130 -11.59 6.61 21.70
N CYS A 131 -10.50 5.93 22.06
CA CYS A 131 -9.15 6.45 21.80
C CYS A 131 -8.84 6.54 20.30
N ALA A 132 -9.22 5.52 19.52
CA ALA A 132 -9.11 5.54 18.06
C ALA A 132 -9.91 6.69 17.45
N GLU A 133 -11.13 6.94 17.92
CA GLU A 133 -11.97 8.06 17.48
C GLU A 133 -11.30 9.42 17.74
N LEU A 134 -10.76 9.61 18.95
CA LEU A 134 -10.06 10.84 19.34
C LEU A 134 -8.79 11.06 18.50
N LEU A 135 -8.01 9.99 18.25
CA LEU A 135 -6.82 10.04 17.41
C LEU A 135 -7.18 10.40 15.96
N ALA A 136 -8.21 9.77 15.39
CA ALA A 136 -8.72 10.10 14.05
C ALA A 136 -9.21 11.55 13.96
N LYS A 137 -9.94 12.03 14.98
CA LYS A 137 -10.42 13.42 15.09
C LYS A 137 -9.27 14.42 15.14
N MET A 138 -8.24 14.16 15.95
CA MET A 138 -7.04 15.01 16.02
C MET A 138 -6.27 15.00 14.69
N ASN A 139 -6.19 13.85 14.02
CA ASN A 139 -5.56 13.74 12.70
C ASN A 139 -6.31 14.51 11.61
N ALA A 140 -7.64 14.64 11.70
CA ALA A 140 -8.45 15.40 10.76
C ALA A 140 -8.28 16.94 10.87
N ASP A 141 -7.66 17.44 11.94
CA ASP A 141 -7.38 18.87 12.09
C ASP A 141 -6.37 19.38 11.05
N LYS A 142 -6.68 20.51 10.41
CA LYS A 142 -5.87 21.03 9.29
C LYS A 142 -4.46 21.47 9.71
N LEU A 143 -4.29 21.96 10.94
CA LEU A 143 -3.02 22.55 11.39
C LEU A 143 -2.18 21.55 12.19
N SER A 144 -2.83 20.74 13.02
CA SER A 144 -2.20 19.81 13.95
C SER A 144 -2.17 18.39 13.41
N GLY A 145 -3.08 18.02 12.51
CA GLY A 145 -3.23 16.68 11.95
C GLY A 145 -1.95 16.09 11.37
N PRO A 146 -1.17 16.82 10.53
CA PRO A 146 0.10 16.31 10.05
C PRO A 146 1.10 15.96 11.16
N LYS A 147 1.12 16.73 12.26
CA LYS A 147 1.99 16.47 13.42
C LYS A 147 1.51 15.29 14.26
N VAL A 148 0.18 15.17 14.43
CA VAL A 148 -0.46 14.01 15.05
C VAL A 148 -0.12 12.75 14.29
N ARG A 149 -0.27 12.75 12.95
CA ARG A 149 0.11 11.63 12.07
C ARG A 149 1.57 11.22 12.27
N ILE A 150 2.50 12.18 12.25
CA ILE A 150 3.93 11.91 12.48
C ILE A 150 4.14 11.25 13.84
N THR A 151 3.54 11.79 14.90
CA THR A 151 3.65 11.25 16.27
C THR A 151 3.08 9.83 16.36
N MET A 152 1.96 9.54 15.72
CA MET A 152 1.36 8.20 15.71
C MET A 152 2.21 7.20 14.93
N CYS A 153 2.71 7.60 13.75
CA CYS A 153 3.49 6.74 12.87
C CYS A 153 4.89 6.39 13.43
N LYS A 154 5.28 7.01 14.54
CA LYS A 154 6.45 6.60 15.34
C LYS A 154 6.22 5.28 16.07
N TYR A 155 4.99 5.00 16.49
CA TYR A 155 4.69 3.80 17.28
C TYR A 155 3.91 2.74 16.50
N LEU A 156 3.00 3.18 15.61
CA LEU A 156 2.14 2.28 14.86
C LEU A 156 2.35 2.44 13.35
N PRO A 157 2.38 1.33 12.58
CA PRO A 157 2.29 1.38 11.12
C PRO A 157 1.10 2.23 10.65
N LEU A 158 1.30 2.98 9.55
CA LEU A 158 0.31 3.93 9.05
C LEU A 158 -1.08 3.31 8.80
N VAL A 159 -1.11 2.02 8.45
CA VAL A 159 -2.34 1.29 8.20
C VAL A 159 -3.30 1.29 9.39
N PHE A 160 -2.79 1.34 10.63
CA PHE A 160 -3.63 1.45 11.82
C PHE A 160 -4.31 2.82 11.91
N LEU A 161 -3.61 3.90 11.56
CA LEU A 161 -4.22 5.23 11.50
C LEU A 161 -5.29 5.29 10.40
N ASP A 162 -5.00 4.74 9.22
CA ASP A 162 -5.99 4.69 8.14
C ASP A 162 -7.23 3.90 8.59
N ALA A 163 -7.05 2.75 9.27
CA ALA A 163 -8.15 1.99 9.86
C ALA A 163 -8.93 2.80 10.91
N MET A 164 -8.26 3.56 11.79
CA MET A 164 -8.94 4.40 12.79
C MET A 164 -9.80 5.49 12.14
N ILE A 165 -9.37 6.03 11.00
CA ILE A 165 -10.12 7.04 10.24
C ILE A 165 -11.36 6.43 9.59
N ASP A 166 -11.24 5.23 9.04
CA ASP A 166 -12.32 4.56 8.34
C ASP A 166 -13.33 3.91 9.30
N SER A 167 -12.84 3.14 10.28
CA SER A 167 -13.65 2.44 11.28
C SER A 167 -12.86 2.08 12.54
N THR A 168 -13.23 2.66 13.67
CA THR A 168 -12.57 2.43 14.97
C THR A 168 -12.65 0.97 15.43
N SER A 169 -13.77 0.28 15.19
CA SER A 169 -13.93 -1.14 15.54
C SER A 169 -13.02 -2.04 14.70
N VAL A 170 -12.87 -1.74 13.40
CA VAL A 170 -11.91 -2.44 12.52
C VAL A 170 -10.48 -2.18 12.99
N ALA A 171 -10.14 -0.96 13.40
CA ALA A 171 -8.81 -0.65 13.92
C ALA A 171 -8.48 -1.44 15.20
N VAL A 172 -9.44 -1.61 16.11
CA VAL A 172 -9.26 -2.43 17.33
C VAL A 172 -9.07 -3.91 16.97
N GLN A 173 -9.95 -4.47 16.12
CA GLN A 173 -9.83 -5.85 15.67
C GLN A 173 -8.50 -6.11 14.95
N MET A 174 -8.08 -5.17 14.11
CA MET A 174 -6.82 -5.21 13.37
C MET A 174 -5.62 -5.15 14.33
N TYR A 175 -5.68 -4.33 15.37
CA TYR A 175 -4.62 -4.26 16.36
C TYR A 175 -4.48 -5.58 17.15
N GLU A 176 -5.59 -6.24 17.48
CA GLU A 176 -5.59 -7.48 18.28
C GLU A 176 -5.23 -8.73 17.46
N SER A 177 -5.45 -8.70 16.15
CA SER A 177 -5.20 -9.85 15.26
C SER A 177 -3.74 -9.90 14.78
N THR A 178 -3.31 -11.07 14.33
CA THR A 178 -1.98 -11.26 13.71
C THR A 178 -2.07 -11.11 12.19
N HIS A 179 -1.14 -10.35 11.61
CA HIS A 179 -1.07 -10.07 10.18
C HIS A 179 0.35 -10.30 9.70
N GLU A 180 0.51 -11.12 8.66
CA GLU A 180 1.78 -11.26 7.95
C GLU A 180 1.48 -11.29 6.46
N HIS A 181 1.63 -10.13 5.82
CA HIS A 181 1.39 -9.97 4.39
C HIS A 181 2.29 -8.84 3.85
N PRO A 182 2.37 -8.64 2.52
CA PRO A 182 3.34 -7.75 1.91
C PRO A 182 3.33 -6.29 2.40
N GLU A 183 2.26 -5.80 3.03
CA GLU A 183 2.13 -4.41 3.50
C GLU A 183 2.10 -4.28 5.03
N LEU A 184 2.14 -5.40 5.77
CA LEU A 184 2.11 -5.39 7.23
C LEU A 184 2.69 -6.69 7.82
N ILE A 185 3.64 -6.51 8.73
CA ILE A 185 4.05 -7.53 9.69
C ILE A 185 3.60 -7.05 11.07
N TRP A 186 2.66 -7.76 11.65
CA TRP A 186 2.06 -7.45 12.94
C TRP A 186 1.73 -8.74 13.68
N ASN A 187 2.62 -9.18 14.56
CA ASN A 187 2.47 -10.37 15.37
C ASN A 187 2.40 -10.00 16.86
N ASP A 188 2.22 -11.00 17.73
CA ASP A 188 2.10 -10.77 19.16
C ASP A 188 3.37 -10.16 19.78
N GLU A 189 4.56 -10.49 19.24
CA GLU A 189 5.84 -9.94 19.70
C GLU A 189 5.97 -8.45 19.39
N ILE A 190 5.71 -8.05 18.14
CA ILE A 190 5.72 -6.64 17.72
C ILE A 190 4.66 -5.87 18.50
N ARG A 191 3.45 -6.43 18.64
CA ARG A 191 2.36 -5.80 19.40
C ARG A 191 2.76 -5.56 20.85
N ALA A 192 3.35 -6.56 21.52
CA ALA A 192 3.84 -6.42 22.89
C ALA A 192 4.92 -5.35 23.00
N CYS A 193 5.90 -5.35 22.08
CA CYS A 193 6.97 -4.34 22.03
C CYS A 193 6.40 -2.92 21.88
N VAL A 194 5.44 -2.70 20.96
CA VAL A 194 4.77 -1.40 20.80
C VAL A 194 3.99 -1.02 22.07
N SER A 195 3.23 -1.97 22.64
CA SER A 195 2.45 -1.74 23.86
C SER A 195 3.32 -1.28 25.02
N ASP A 196 4.47 -1.93 25.23
CA ASP A 196 5.41 -1.60 26.30
C ASP A 196 6.12 -0.26 26.02
N ALA A 197 6.59 -0.04 24.80
CA ALA A 197 7.25 1.22 24.43
C ALA A 197 6.33 2.44 24.60
N VAL A 198 5.05 2.31 24.20
CA VAL A 198 4.04 3.36 24.38
C VAL A 198 3.73 3.56 25.85
N ARG A 199 3.62 2.48 26.64
CA ARG A 199 3.36 2.55 28.08
C ARG A 199 4.47 3.28 28.82
N ASP A 200 5.72 2.91 28.57
CA ASP A 200 6.90 3.51 29.21
C ASP A 200 7.02 5.00 28.88
N ALA A 201 6.79 5.35 27.61
CA ALA A 201 6.76 6.72 27.13
C ALA A 201 5.64 7.54 27.82
N ALA A 202 4.43 6.98 27.90
CA ALA A 202 3.31 7.61 28.59
C ALA A 202 3.54 7.75 30.10
N ASP A 203 4.07 6.73 30.77
CA ASP A 203 4.35 6.74 32.21
C ASP A 203 5.45 7.75 32.57
N SER A 204 6.54 7.76 31.81
CA SER A 204 7.62 8.73 31.97
C SER A 204 7.12 10.17 31.84
N PHE A 205 6.29 10.43 30.82
CA PHE A 205 5.74 11.76 30.60
C PHE A 205 4.67 12.15 31.61
N HIS A 206 3.85 11.20 32.07
CA HIS A 206 2.87 11.43 33.14
C HIS A 206 3.52 11.94 34.42
N VAL A 207 4.66 11.35 34.82
CA VAL A 207 5.43 11.81 35.99
C VAL A 207 5.92 13.25 35.80
N GLN A 208 6.38 13.61 34.60
CA GLN A 208 6.83 14.97 34.29
C GLN A 208 5.66 15.97 34.29
N GLN A 209 4.54 15.59 33.68
CA GLN A 209 3.37 16.46 33.54
C GLN A 209 2.64 16.66 34.87
N LYS A 210 2.62 15.66 35.76
CA LYS A 210 2.15 15.83 37.15
C LYS A 210 2.94 16.88 37.93
N ARG A 211 4.26 16.97 37.71
CA ARG A 211 5.11 17.99 38.33
C ARG A 211 4.92 19.36 37.69
N ASN A 212 4.75 19.39 36.37
CA ASN A 212 4.54 20.62 35.62
C ASN A 212 3.51 20.39 34.50
N PRO A 213 2.23 20.77 34.70
CA PRO A 213 1.19 20.60 33.68
C PRO A 213 1.47 21.35 32.38
N LYS A 214 2.38 22.33 32.39
CA LYS A 214 2.78 23.11 31.21
C LYS A 214 3.89 22.45 30.40
N VAL A 215 4.47 21.32 30.82
CA VAL A 215 5.50 20.60 30.05
C VAL A 215 4.96 20.23 28.66
N ALA A 216 5.80 20.37 27.64
CA ALA A 216 5.47 20.00 26.27
C ALA A 216 5.99 18.59 25.97
N TRP A 217 5.20 17.79 25.27
CA TRP A 217 5.62 16.51 24.74
C TRP A 217 6.73 16.69 23.70
N ARG A 218 7.71 15.79 23.77
CA ARG A 218 8.76 15.65 22.77
C ARG A 218 8.88 14.19 22.45
N ASP A 219 8.78 13.87 21.17
CA ASP A 219 8.95 12.49 20.74
C ASP A 219 10.36 11.99 21.04
N PRO A 220 10.52 10.70 21.35
CA PRO A 220 11.84 10.08 21.43
C PRO A 220 12.56 10.16 20.08
N GLU A 221 13.88 10.39 20.13
CA GLU A 221 14.73 10.45 18.93
C GLU A 221 14.95 9.08 18.30
N ILE A 222 14.98 8.03 19.13
CA ILE A 222 15.15 6.64 18.73
C ILE A 222 13.98 5.86 19.33
N LEU A 223 13.17 5.29 18.45
CA LEU A 223 12.17 4.30 18.86
C LEU A 223 12.87 2.95 18.93
N PRO A 224 12.38 1.99 19.73
CA PRO A 224 12.84 0.61 19.63
C PRO A 224 12.82 0.21 18.15
N GLU A 225 13.88 -0.45 17.68
CA GLU A 225 13.92 -1.06 16.35
C GLU A 225 12.83 -2.13 16.27
N LEU A 226 11.59 -1.68 16.03
CA LEU A 226 10.42 -2.49 15.67
C LEU A 226 10.60 -3.09 14.27
N LEU A 227 11.66 -2.69 13.58
CA LEU A 227 11.95 -3.02 12.21
C LEU A 227 12.75 -4.31 12.17
N SER A 228 12.06 -5.35 11.71
CA SER A 228 12.67 -6.56 11.18
C SER A 228 13.80 -6.19 10.21
N ASN A 229 14.85 -7.01 10.14
CA ASN A 229 15.95 -6.89 9.17
C ASN A 229 15.50 -7.22 7.73
N GLU A 230 14.24 -6.93 7.40
CA GLU A 230 13.60 -7.23 6.13
C GLU A 230 13.75 -6.06 5.14
N LEU A 231 13.86 -6.41 3.86
CA LEU A 231 13.93 -5.46 2.78
C LEU A 231 12.54 -4.88 2.47
N VAL A 232 12.38 -3.58 2.76
CA VAL A 232 11.13 -2.84 2.54
C VAL A 232 11.32 -1.76 1.49
N VAL A 233 10.43 -1.71 0.50
CA VAL A 233 10.39 -0.65 -0.53
C VAL A 233 8.98 -0.08 -0.60
N SER A 234 8.84 1.25 -0.48
CA SER A 234 7.53 1.93 -0.42
C SER A 234 6.54 1.35 0.62
N GLY A 235 7.05 0.80 1.73
CA GLY A 235 6.23 0.14 2.76
C GLY A 235 5.81 -1.29 2.42
N VAL A 236 6.37 -1.89 1.37
CA VAL A 236 6.11 -3.28 0.98
C VAL A 236 7.31 -4.17 1.32
N TYR A 237 7.07 -5.24 2.07
CA TYR A 237 8.05 -6.27 2.43
C TYR A 237 8.28 -7.19 1.22
N LEU A 238 9.43 -7.08 0.56
CA LEU A 238 9.64 -7.73 -0.74
C LEU A 238 9.62 -9.26 -0.65
N ARG A 239 10.13 -9.84 0.43
CA ARG A 239 10.12 -11.29 0.66
C ARG A 239 8.68 -11.83 0.70
N LEU A 240 7.81 -11.16 1.43
CA LEU A 240 6.40 -11.52 1.54
C LEU A 240 5.67 -11.30 0.22
N TYR A 241 5.98 -10.21 -0.50
CA TYR A 241 5.39 -9.95 -1.81
C TYR A 241 5.74 -11.03 -2.84
N VAL A 242 7.01 -11.43 -2.91
CA VAL A 242 7.46 -12.52 -3.81
C VAL A 242 6.81 -13.85 -3.46
N SER A 243 6.56 -14.10 -2.16
CA SER A 243 5.86 -15.30 -1.70
C SER A 243 4.36 -15.28 -2.01
N ASN A 244 3.77 -14.10 -2.16
CA ASN A 244 2.35 -13.90 -2.49
C ASN A 244 2.14 -12.82 -3.57
N PRO A 245 2.49 -13.11 -4.85
CA PRO A 245 2.45 -12.13 -5.92
C PRO A 245 1.03 -11.70 -6.32
N GLY A 246 0.00 -12.47 -5.92
CA GLY A 246 -1.40 -12.12 -6.14
C GLY A 246 -1.94 -11.04 -5.19
N TRP A 247 -1.13 -10.57 -4.24
CA TRP A 247 -1.56 -9.55 -3.28
C TRP A 247 -1.90 -8.23 -3.96
N THR A 248 -3.12 -7.73 -3.72
CA THR A 248 -3.58 -6.44 -4.24
C THR A 248 -3.07 -5.29 -3.38
N LEU A 249 -1.94 -4.69 -3.80
CA LEU A 249 -1.34 -3.55 -3.11
C LEU A 249 -2.27 -2.33 -3.09
N ARG A 250 -2.22 -1.53 -2.01
CA ARG A 250 -3.00 -0.30 -1.87
C ARG A 250 -2.54 0.79 -2.85
N LYS A 251 -1.22 0.89 -3.09
CA LYS A 251 -0.61 1.92 -3.94
C LYS A 251 0.36 1.33 -4.97
N PRO A 252 -0.12 0.52 -5.93
CA PRO A 252 0.75 -0.22 -6.85
C PRO A 252 1.60 0.68 -7.75
N LYS A 253 1.09 1.86 -8.16
CA LYS A 253 1.85 2.84 -8.96
C LYS A 253 3.00 3.48 -8.19
N GLN A 254 2.80 3.78 -6.91
CA GLN A 254 3.85 4.32 -6.05
C GLN A 254 4.91 3.26 -5.80
N PHE A 255 4.49 2.04 -5.46
CA PHE A 255 5.39 0.91 -5.28
C PHE A 255 6.22 0.63 -6.55
N LEU A 256 5.61 0.66 -7.74
CA LEU A 256 6.33 0.51 -9.01
C LEU A 256 7.44 1.55 -9.17
N ALA A 257 7.12 2.84 -8.97
CA ALA A 257 8.08 3.92 -9.14
C ALA A 257 9.24 3.80 -8.15
N ASP A 258 8.93 3.62 -6.86
CA ASP A 258 9.92 3.50 -5.79
C ASP A 258 10.76 2.23 -5.94
N LEU A 259 10.20 1.13 -6.47
CA LEU A 259 10.93 -0.12 -6.76
C LEU A 259 11.86 0.03 -7.96
N LEU A 260 11.46 0.74 -9.02
CA LEU A 260 12.33 1.04 -10.16
C LEU A 260 13.51 1.93 -9.74
N ASP A 261 13.24 2.98 -8.95
CA ASP A 261 14.30 3.81 -8.38
C ASP A 261 15.22 3.00 -7.48
N PHE A 262 14.66 2.17 -6.60
CA PHE A 262 15.45 1.29 -5.73
C PHE A 262 16.37 0.39 -6.55
N ILE A 263 15.90 -0.28 -7.59
CA ILE A 263 16.72 -1.18 -8.43
C ILE A 263 17.83 -0.40 -9.14
N VAL A 264 17.51 0.75 -9.74
CA VAL A 264 18.50 1.60 -10.44
C VAL A 264 19.58 2.10 -9.48
N ASP A 265 19.18 2.60 -8.32
CA ASP A 265 20.13 3.07 -7.30
C ASP A 265 20.93 1.91 -6.71
N SER A 266 20.34 0.72 -6.68
CA SER A 266 20.99 -0.49 -6.19
C SER A 266 22.10 -0.98 -7.12
N ILE A 267 21.84 -0.97 -8.43
CA ILE A 267 22.84 -1.33 -9.45
C ILE A 267 24.00 -0.32 -9.46
N SER A 268 23.72 0.96 -9.20
CA SER A 268 24.73 2.03 -9.24
C SER A 268 25.67 2.03 -8.03
N ARG A 269 25.26 1.39 -6.92
CA ARG A 269 26.06 1.30 -5.70
C ARG A 269 27.03 0.12 -5.77
N SER A 270 28.33 0.40 -5.67
CA SER A 270 29.36 -0.63 -5.58
C SER A 270 29.24 -1.37 -4.24
N GLY A 271 29.09 -2.70 -4.27
CA GLY A 271 29.10 -3.54 -3.05
C GLY A 271 27.73 -3.93 -2.50
N MET A 272 26.63 -3.75 -3.25
CA MET A 272 25.32 -4.29 -2.84
C MET A 272 25.33 -5.83 -2.87
N ASP A 273 24.63 -6.44 -1.92
CA ASP A 273 24.29 -7.86 -1.95
C ASP A 273 23.49 -8.20 -3.23
N THR A 274 23.95 -9.23 -3.95
CA THR A 274 23.30 -9.70 -5.17
C THR A 274 21.91 -10.27 -4.87
N ASP A 275 21.71 -10.84 -3.68
CA ASP A 275 20.45 -11.43 -3.27
C ASP A 275 19.36 -10.36 -3.08
N VAL A 276 19.73 -9.18 -2.58
CA VAL A 276 18.84 -8.01 -2.43
C VAL A 276 18.37 -7.51 -3.80
N LEU A 277 19.29 -7.42 -4.75
CA LEU A 277 18.98 -6.96 -6.11
C LEU A 277 18.12 -7.99 -6.87
N ASP A 278 18.43 -9.28 -6.72
CA ASP A 278 17.65 -10.37 -7.32
C ASP A 278 16.23 -10.41 -6.73
N LEU A 279 16.07 -10.23 -5.41
CA LEU A 279 14.77 -10.15 -4.76
C LEU A 279 13.94 -8.97 -5.28
N ALA A 280 14.54 -7.77 -5.36
CA ALA A 280 13.87 -6.58 -5.87
C ALA A 280 13.46 -6.72 -7.34
N THR A 281 14.35 -7.28 -8.17
CA THR A 281 14.06 -7.54 -9.59
C THR A 281 12.94 -8.56 -9.75
N THR A 282 12.94 -9.62 -8.95
CA THR A 282 11.89 -10.64 -8.94
C THR A 282 10.54 -10.05 -8.54
N ALA A 283 10.51 -9.22 -7.48
CA ALA A 283 9.30 -8.51 -7.06
C ALA A 283 8.73 -7.62 -8.18
N LEU A 284 9.58 -6.91 -8.93
CA LEU A 284 9.16 -6.06 -10.04
C LEU A 284 8.55 -6.89 -11.19
N VAL A 285 9.18 -8.01 -11.55
CA VAL A 285 8.66 -8.91 -12.58
C VAL A 285 7.30 -9.48 -12.18
N LEU A 286 7.16 -9.94 -10.93
CA LEU A 286 5.90 -10.46 -10.41
C LEU A 286 4.80 -9.40 -10.38
N LEU A 287 5.12 -8.15 -10.00
CA LEU A 287 4.18 -7.03 -10.02
C LEU A 287 3.64 -6.77 -11.44
N LEU A 288 4.53 -6.69 -12.43
CA LEU A 288 4.15 -6.43 -13.82
C LEU A 288 3.45 -7.63 -14.48
N ASN A 289 3.70 -8.86 -14.00
CA ASN A 289 2.94 -10.03 -14.44
C ASN A 289 1.54 -10.07 -13.84
N ALA A 290 1.39 -9.71 -12.55
CA ALA A 290 0.08 -9.66 -11.89
C ALA A 290 -0.78 -8.50 -12.42
N GLN A 291 -0.17 -7.36 -12.75
CA GLN A 291 -0.85 -6.16 -13.25
C GLN A 291 -0.12 -5.54 -14.45
N PRO A 292 -0.26 -6.09 -15.67
CA PRO A 292 0.44 -5.61 -16.87
C PRO A 292 0.21 -4.13 -17.20
N ASN A 293 -1.00 -3.61 -16.90
CA ASN A 293 -1.38 -2.22 -17.15
C ASN A 293 -0.50 -1.20 -16.39
N LEU A 294 0.24 -1.63 -15.37
CA LEU A 294 1.18 -0.77 -14.65
C LEU A 294 2.40 -0.42 -15.52
N ALA A 295 2.82 -1.30 -16.42
CA ALA A 295 3.97 -1.09 -17.30
C ALA A 295 3.82 0.18 -18.14
N ASP A 296 2.61 0.52 -18.53
CA ASP A 296 2.30 1.69 -19.37
C ASP A 296 2.67 3.03 -18.70
N SER A 297 2.81 3.04 -17.37
CA SER A 297 3.24 4.24 -16.63
C SER A 297 4.77 4.41 -16.56
N VAL A 298 5.54 3.35 -16.86
CA VAL A 298 7.01 3.34 -16.73
C VAL A 298 7.72 4.37 -17.63
N PRO A 299 7.30 4.61 -18.89
CA PRO A 299 7.97 5.60 -19.75
C PRO A 299 8.03 7.01 -19.15
N VAL A 300 6.94 7.44 -18.50
CA VAL A 300 6.84 8.79 -17.90
C VAL A 300 7.78 8.95 -16.70
N LEU A 301 8.14 7.86 -16.04
CA LEU A 301 9.07 7.86 -14.91
C LEU A 301 10.54 8.01 -15.35
N GLY A 302 10.86 7.73 -16.63
CA GLY A 302 12.19 7.98 -17.19
C GLY A 302 13.29 6.99 -16.75
N HIS A 303 12.94 5.80 -16.23
CA HIS A 303 13.94 4.79 -15.84
C HIS A 303 14.49 3.97 -17.03
N ILE A 304 13.76 3.88 -18.15
CA ILE A 304 14.14 3.03 -19.30
C ILE A 304 15.58 3.33 -19.80
N PRO A 305 15.99 4.57 -20.07
CA PRO A 305 17.37 4.86 -20.48
C PRO A 305 18.41 4.51 -19.41
N LYS A 306 18.04 4.59 -18.12
CA LYS A 306 18.94 4.26 -17.00
C LYS A 306 19.27 2.76 -17.01
N PHE A 307 18.28 1.88 -17.23
CA PHE A 307 18.51 0.45 -17.31
C PHE A 307 19.42 0.04 -18.47
N PHE A 308 19.31 0.67 -19.64
CA PHE A 308 20.23 0.39 -20.75
C PHE A 308 21.69 0.76 -20.44
N ARG A 309 21.91 1.88 -19.73
CA ARG A 309 23.26 2.24 -19.25
C ARG A 309 23.80 1.25 -18.22
N GLN A 310 22.92 0.65 -17.44
CA GLN A 310 23.25 -0.28 -16.37
C GLN A 310 23.52 -1.71 -16.84
N LEU A 311 23.22 -2.04 -18.10
CA LEU A 311 23.53 -3.34 -18.70
C LEU A 311 25.03 -3.68 -18.65
N SER A 312 25.93 -2.70 -18.68
CA SER A 312 27.37 -2.95 -18.56
C SER A 312 27.85 -3.23 -17.14
N VAL A 313 27.05 -2.87 -16.12
CA VAL A 313 27.41 -2.99 -14.70
C VAL A 313 26.73 -4.21 -14.08
N GLN A 314 25.41 -4.34 -14.25
CA GLN A 314 24.60 -5.47 -13.76
C GLN A 314 23.70 -5.98 -14.88
N PRO A 315 24.24 -6.78 -15.82
CA PRO A 315 23.54 -7.20 -17.03
C PRO A 315 22.33 -8.07 -16.73
N LYS A 316 22.40 -8.97 -15.74
CA LYS A 316 21.32 -9.90 -15.39
C LYS A 316 20.05 -9.15 -14.97
N SER A 317 20.11 -8.36 -13.91
CA SER A 317 18.96 -7.65 -13.36
C SER A 317 18.42 -6.60 -14.32
N ALA A 318 19.29 -5.79 -14.95
CA ALA A 318 18.87 -4.79 -15.92
C ALA A 318 18.19 -5.42 -17.14
N LEU A 319 18.73 -6.54 -17.66
CA LEU A 319 18.11 -7.24 -18.78
C LEU A 319 16.78 -7.88 -18.39
N THR A 320 16.65 -8.46 -17.19
CA THR A 320 15.39 -9.01 -16.69
C THR A 320 14.28 -7.95 -16.64
N VAL A 321 14.59 -6.74 -16.14
CA VAL A 321 13.63 -5.63 -16.14
C VAL A 321 13.25 -5.21 -17.57
N LEU A 322 14.24 -4.98 -18.43
CA LEU A 322 14.00 -4.60 -19.83
C LEU A 322 13.20 -5.66 -20.60
N HIS A 323 13.48 -6.93 -20.33
CA HIS A 323 12.75 -8.06 -20.87
C HIS A 323 11.27 -8.03 -20.46
N GLN A 324 10.97 -7.77 -19.19
CA GLN A 324 9.60 -7.63 -18.72
C GLN A 324 8.89 -6.43 -19.35
N LEU A 325 9.56 -5.27 -19.44
CA LEU A 325 9.00 -4.07 -20.05
C LEU A 325 8.70 -4.25 -21.55
N SER A 326 9.44 -5.12 -22.25
CA SER A 326 9.20 -5.42 -23.68
C SER A 326 7.84 -6.08 -23.97
N LEU A 327 7.08 -6.48 -22.95
CA LEU A 327 5.71 -6.97 -23.10
C LEU A 327 4.68 -5.86 -23.33
N SER A 328 4.97 -4.61 -22.92
CA SER A 328 4.09 -3.45 -23.15
C SER A 328 4.53 -2.70 -24.41
N GLU A 329 3.63 -2.57 -25.39
CA GLU A 329 3.90 -1.81 -26.62
C GLU A 329 4.23 -0.34 -26.34
N ILE A 330 3.66 0.24 -25.27
CA ILE A 330 3.94 1.62 -24.85
C ILE A 330 5.39 1.73 -24.35
N CYS A 331 5.86 0.72 -23.60
CA CYS A 331 7.27 0.63 -23.22
C CYS A 331 8.18 0.42 -24.43
N VAL A 332 7.79 -0.42 -25.39
CA VAL A 332 8.58 -0.65 -26.63
C VAL A 332 8.73 0.64 -27.44
N SER A 333 7.67 1.43 -27.57
CA SER A 333 7.71 2.75 -28.21
C SER A 333 8.71 3.67 -27.52
N ALA A 334 8.70 3.74 -26.18
CA ALA A 334 9.67 4.53 -25.42
C ALA A 334 11.11 4.00 -25.54
N ILE A 335 11.30 2.68 -25.53
CA ILE A 335 12.60 2.02 -25.75
C ILE A 335 13.16 2.41 -27.13
N SER A 336 12.31 2.47 -28.16
CA SER A 336 12.70 2.81 -29.53
C SER A 336 13.28 4.22 -29.68
N GLN A 337 13.01 5.11 -28.72
CA GLN A 337 13.55 6.47 -28.67
C GLN A 337 14.94 6.54 -27.99
N THR A 338 15.45 5.41 -27.49
CA THR A 338 16.75 5.30 -26.81
C THR A 338 17.75 4.44 -27.60
N GLU A 339 19.05 4.60 -27.32
CA GLU A 339 20.11 3.75 -27.89
C GLU A 339 20.14 2.37 -27.19
N CYS A 340 19.18 1.52 -27.53
CA CYS A 340 18.98 0.23 -26.89
C CYS A 340 19.73 -0.92 -27.58
N ILE A 341 19.81 -0.92 -28.91
CA ILE A 341 20.33 -2.05 -29.68
C ILE A 341 21.84 -2.27 -29.46
N PRO A 342 22.72 -1.23 -29.48
CA PRO A 342 24.14 -1.43 -29.22
C PRO A 342 24.41 -2.00 -27.81
N SER A 343 23.64 -1.54 -26.82
CA SER A 343 23.73 -1.98 -25.43
C SER A 343 23.33 -3.46 -25.27
N LEU A 344 22.25 -3.89 -25.94
CA LEU A 344 21.82 -5.30 -25.96
C LEU A 344 22.82 -6.19 -26.70
N LYS A 345 23.38 -5.71 -27.82
CA LYS A 345 24.41 -6.43 -28.57
C LYS A 345 25.65 -6.68 -27.70
N SER A 346 26.17 -5.63 -27.05
CA SER A 346 27.31 -5.73 -26.14
C SER A 346 27.03 -6.70 -24.99
N CYS A 347 25.82 -6.67 -24.42
CA CYS A 347 25.41 -7.62 -23.38
C CYS A 347 25.52 -9.08 -23.86
N MET A 348 25.04 -9.40 -25.07
CA MET A 348 25.15 -10.75 -25.64
C MET A 348 26.59 -11.17 -25.95
N GLU A 349 27.44 -10.24 -26.38
CA GLU A 349 28.86 -10.53 -26.68
C GLU A 349 29.65 -10.91 -25.43
N HIS A 350 29.35 -10.27 -24.29
CA HIS A 350 30.08 -10.47 -23.03
C HIS A 350 29.44 -11.51 -22.11
N HIS A 351 28.13 -11.73 -22.20
CA HIS A 351 27.36 -12.62 -21.31
C HIS A 351 26.56 -13.67 -22.10
N ARG A 352 27.20 -14.84 -22.30
CA ARG A 352 26.60 -15.95 -23.07
C ARG A 352 25.38 -16.58 -22.41
N ASP A 353 25.32 -16.55 -21.08
CA ASP A 353 24.21 -17.03 -20.26
C ASP A 353 22.93 -16.19 -20.45
N LEU A 354 23.08 -14.89 -20.71
CA LEU A 354 21.98 -13.94 -20.90
C LEU A 354 21.51 -13.80 -22.36
N THR A 355 22.20 -14.46 -23.28
CA THR A 355 21.93 -14.35 -24.73
C THR A 355 20.50 -14.77 -25.08
N ALA A 356 19.98 -15.82 -24.42
CA ALA A 356 18.61 -16.29 -24.66
C ALA A 356 17.56 -15.21 -24.37
N THR A 357 17.62 -14.62 -23.18
CA THR A 357 16.72 -13.54 -22.74
C THR A 357 16.89 -12.29 -23.60
N ALA A 358 18.13 -11.94 -23.97
CA ALA A 358 18.39 -10.79 -24.84
C ALA A 358 17.81 -10.99 -26.24
N CYS A 359 17.97 -12.17 -26.85
CA CYS A 359 17.37 -12.50 -28.15
C CYS A 359 15.83 -12.47 -28.10
N GLU A 360 15.23 -12.96 -27.01
CA GLU A 360 13.78 -12.88 -26.85
C GLU A 360 13.29 -11.43 -26.70
N THR A 361 14.00 -10.62 -25.91
CA THR A 361 13.73 -9.18 -25.80
C THR A 361 13.82 -8.50 -27.16
N LEU A 362 14.87 -8.77 -27.95
CA LEU A 362 15.02 -8.25 -29.31
C LEU A 362 13.86 -8.66 -30.22
N SER A 363 13.48 -9.95 -30.21
CA SER A 363 12.34 -10.45 -30.97
C SER A 363 11.06 -9.69 -30.64
N ARG A 364 10.77 -9.45 -29.36
CA ARG A 364 9.61 -8.64 -28.92
C ARG A 364 9.71 -7.19 -29.39
N LEU A 365 10.86 -6.54 -29.26
CA LEU A 365 11.08 -5.17 -29.72
C LEU A 365 10.84 -4.99 -31.24
N PHE A 366 11.30 -5.94 -32.05
CA PHE A 366 11.14 -5.86 -33.52
C PHE A 366 9.73 -6.16 -34.01
N LYS A 367 8.87 -6.82 -33.22
CA LYS A 367 7.46 -7.06 -33.57
C LYS A 367 6.69 -5.76 -33.81
N CYS A 368 7.02 -4.68 -33.09
CA CYS A 368 6.39 -3.37 -33.25
C CYS A 368 6.90 -2.59 -34.48
N GLN A 369 7.89 -3.12 -35.22
CA GLN A 369 8.41 -2.58 -36.48
C GLN A 369 8.86 -1.10 -36.44
N HIS A 370 9.35 -0.60 -35.30
CA HIS A 370 9.85 0.78 -35.23
C HIS A 370 11.13 0.99 -36.07
N ASP A 371 11.09 1.96 -36.97
CA ASP A 371 12.18 2.33 -37.88
C ASP A 371 13.50 2.63 -37.14
N SER A 372 13.42 3.28 -35.97
CA SER A 372 14.59 3.63 -35.18
C SER A 372 15.38 2.42 -34.69
N LEU A 373 14.70 1.34 -34.29
CA LEU A 373 15.33 0.10 -33.84
C LEU A 373 16.08 -0.60 -34.98
N ILE A 374 15.48 -0.61 -36.17
CA ILE A 374 16.06 -1.26 -37.35
C ILE A 374 17.25 -0.46 -37.87
N ARG A 375 17.15 0.88 -37.86
CA ARG A 375 18.28 1.78 -38.16
C ARG A 375 19.45 1.51 -37.22
N GLN A 376 19.22 1.49 -35.90
CA GLN A 376 20.28 1.18 -34.92
C GLN A 376 20.89 -0.21 -35.17
N SER A 377 20.08 -1.20 -35.54
CA SER A 377 20.53 -2.58 -35.84
C SER A 377 21.47 -2.65 -37.05
N LEU A 378 21.19 -1.86 -38.08
CA LEU A 378 22.05 -1.74 -39.26
C LEU A 378 23.37 -1.01 -38.93
N GLU A 379 23.30 0.04 -38.12
CA GLU A 379 24.48 0.83 -37.72
C GLU A 379 25.45 0.02 -36.84
N CYS A 380 24.94 -0.76 -35.89
CA CYS A 380 25.77 -1.56 -34.98
C CYS A 380 26.14 -2.96 -35.50
N GLN A 381 25.78 -3.29 -36.75
CA GLN A 381 26.00 -4.61 -37.36
C GLN A 381 25.38 -5.76 -36.53
N LEU A 382 24.15 -5.57 -36.04
CA LEU A 382 23.42 -6.61 -35.30
C LEU A 382 23.07 -7.80 -36.20
N ILE A 383 22.66 -7.55 -37.45
CA ILE A 383 22.18 -8.61 -38.36
C ILE A 383 23.29 -9.66 -38.65
N PRO A 384 24.52 -9.27 -39.05
CA PRO A 384 25.62 -10.23 -39.18
C PRO A 384 25.89 -11.03 -37.90
N TYR A 385 25.83 -10.35 -36.74
CA TYR A 385 26.04 -10.98 -35.44
C TYR A 385 24.98 -12.05 -35.13
N LEU A 386 23.69 -11.74 -35.35
CA LEU A 386 22.59 -12.69 -35.15
C LEU A 386 22.68 -13.88 -36.10
N VAL A 387 23.08 -13.68 -37.36
CA VAL A 387 23.30 -14.78 -38.31
C VAL A 387 24.47 -15.66 -37.89
N ALA A 388 25.57 -15.09 -37.39
CA ALA A 388 26.67 -15.86 -36.84
C ALA A 388 26.24 -16.68 -35.60
N LEU A 389 25.34 -16.15 -34.77
CA LEU A 389 24.77 -16.88 -33.64
C LEU A 389 23.90 -18.08 -34.07
N LEU A 390 23.22 -18.02 -35.23
CA LEU A 390 22.46 -19.17 -35.77
C LEU A 390 23.35 -20.36 -36.15
N ASP A 391 24.58 -20.08 -36.61
CA ASP A 391 25.61 -21.07 -36.95
C ASP A 391 26.31 -21.62 -35.70
N SER A 392 26.40 -20.80 -34.65
CA SER A 392 27.06 -21.17 -33.41
C SER A 392 26.34 -22.32 -32.67
N ARG A 393 27.12 -23.19 -32.02
CA ARG A 393 26.58 -24.14 -31.03
C ARG A 393 26.28 -23.36 -29.75
N LEU A 394 25.01 -23.03 -29.53
CA LEU A 394 24.51 -22.33 -28.34
C LEU A 394 24.52 -23.24 -27.10
N VAL A 395 25.69 -23.75 -26.70
CA VAL A 395 25.88 -24.80 -25.67
C VAL A 395 25.36 -24.39 -24.28
N LEU A 396 25.28 -23.09 -23.98
CA LEU A 396 24.89 -22.55 -22.67
C LEU A 396 23.42 -22.13 -22.56
N ALA A 397 22.65 -22.18 -23.66
CA ALA A 397 21.24 -21.84 -23.62
C ALA A 397 20.42 -23.06 -23.18
N ASN A 398 19.56 -22.91 -22.18
CA ASN A 398 18.66 -23.99 -21.71
C ASN A 398 17.80 -24.57 -22.84
N ASN A 399 17.48 -23.78 -23.86
CA ASN A 399 16.77 -24.23 -25.07
C ASN A 399 17.35 -23.57 -26.34
N PRO A 400 18.36 -24.18 -26.98
CA PRO A 400 19.01 -23.65 -28.18
C PRO A 400 18.05 -23.48 -29.37
N ALA A 401 17.04 -24.35 -29.50
CA ALA A 401 16.07 -24.29 -30.59
C ALA A 401 15.16 -23.06 -30.45
N MET A 402 14.69 -22.78 -29.23
CA MET A 402 13.90 -21.59 -28.95
C MET A 402 14.67 -20.30 -29.24
N VAL A 403 15.95 -20.23 -28.85
CA VAL A 403 16.79 -19.04 -29.14
C VAL A 403 16.95 -18.84 -30.65
N LYS A 404 17.22 -19.91 -31.42
CA LYS A 404 17.26 -19.83 -32.89
C LYS A 404 15.92 -19.36 -33.47
N ALA A 405 14.79 -19.86 -32.98
CA ALA A 405 13.48 -19.41 -33.41
C ALA A 405 13.23 -17.92 -33.11
N GLN A 406 13.64 -17.42 -31.93
CA GLN A 406 13.54 -15.99 -31.59
C GLN A 406 14.42 -15.12 -32.48
N ILE A 407 15.64 -15.57 -32.79
CA ILE A 407 16.54 -14.87 -33.73
C ILE A 407 15.89 -14.80 -35.12
N VAL A 408 15.38 -15.92 -35.63
CA VAL A 408 14.71 -15.95 -36.94
C VAL A 408 13.47 -15.06 -36.96
N ALA A 409 12.66 -15.07 -35.89
CA ALA A 409 11.51 -14.19 -35.74
C ALA A 409 11.90 -12.71 -35.77
N ALA A 410 12.97 -12.33 -35.04
CA ALA A 410 13.52 -10.98 -35.06
C ALA A 410 13.97 -10.56 -36.46
N LEU A 411 14.72 -11.42 -37.17
CA LEU A 411 15.20 -11.17 -38.53
C LEU A 411 14.04 -11.00 -39.53
N LYS A 412 13.02 -11.86 -39.47
CA LYS A 412 11.82 -11.73 -40.32
C LYS A 412 11.04 -10.46 -40.01
N ALA A 413 10.88 -10.11 -38.73
CA ALA A 413 10.22 -8.86 -38.33
C ALA A 413 10.96 -7.63 -38.90
N MET A 414 12.29 -7.61 -38.84
CA MET A 414 13.10 -6.55 -39.46
C MET A 414 12.97 -6.49 -40.98
N SER A 415 12.92 -7.64 -41.67
CA SER A 415 12.69 -7.72 -43.13
C SER A 415 11.30 -7.23 -43.54
N SER A 416 10.30 -7.35 -42.67
CA SER A 416 8.93 -6.93 -42.94
C SER A 416 8.65 -5.44 -42.79
N ASN A 417 9.65 -4.65 -42.35
CA ASN A 417 9.52 -3.21 -42.19
C ASN A 417 9.50 -2.47 -43.54
N LEU A 418 8.65 -1.44 -43.65
CA LEU A 418 8.41 -0.72 -44.90
C LEU A 418 9.58 0.17 -45.34
N THR A 419 10.36 0.71 -44.40
CA THR A 419 11.41 1.70 -44.69
C THR A 419 12.77 1.06 -44.95
N TYR A 420 13.14 0.07 -44.14
CA TYR A 420 14.48 -0.55 -44.17
C TYR A 420 14.45 -2.05 -44.54
N GLY A 421 13.27 -2.65 -44.70
CA GLY A 421 13.11 -4.09 -44.94
C GLY A 421 13.84 -4.61 -46.18
N ASP A 422 13.87 -3.84 -47.27
CA ASP A 422 14.60 -4.21 -48.50
C ASP A 422 16.11 -4.29 -48.25
N ARG A 423 16.66 -3.34 -47.49
CA ARG A 423 18.09 -3.31 -47.13
C ARG A 423 18.46 -4.46 -46.21
N VAL A 424 17.60 -4.77 -45.23
CA VAL A 424 17.74 -5.92 -44.34
C VAL A 424 17.71 -7.23 -45.13
N THR A 425 16.75 -7.36 -46.05
CA THR A 425 16.59 -8.56 -46.89
C THR A 425 17.76 -8.76 -47.84
N HIS A 426 18.26 -7.67 -48.45
CA HIS A 426 19.47 -7.73 -49.27
C HIS A 426 20.68 -8.24 -48.47
N LEU A 427 20.86 -7.73 -47.24
CA LEU A 427 21.96 -8.15 -46.36
C LEU A 427 21.80 -9.61 -45.91
N LEU A 428 20.59 -10.04 -45.55
CA LEU A 428 20.31 -11.42 -45.14
C LEU A 428 20.56 -12.44 -46.27
N ASN A 429 20.23 -12.08 -47.51
CA ASN A 429 20.46 -12.94 -48.68
C ASN A 429 21.96 -13.15 -49.01
N GLN A 430 22.86 -12.35 -48.43
CA GLN A 430 24.31 -12.57 -48.57
C GLN A 430 24.80 -13.76 -47.72
N TYR A 431 24.02 -14.20 -46.73
CA TYR A 431 24.40 -15.28 -45.84
C TYR A 431 23.71 -16.59 -46.23
N PRO A 432 24.46 -17.66 -46.55
CA PRO A 432 23.88 -18.94 -46.99
C PRO A 432 23.04 -19.60 -45.90
N ILE A 433 23.40 -19.43 -44.63
CA ILE A 433 22.68 -19.97 -43.47
C ILE A 433 21.24 -19.44 -43.42
N TRP A 434 21.00 -18.18 -43.83
CA TRP A 434 19.65 -17.61 -43.81
C TRP A 434 18.67 -18.34 -44.74
N ALA A 435 19.17 -18.91 -45.84
CA ALA A 435 18.33 -19.64 -46.80
C ALA A 435 17.63 -20.85 -46.16
N GLU A 436 18.24 -21.48 -45.15
CA GLU A 436 17.67 -22.63 -44.44
C GLU A 436 16.50 -22.24 -43.53
N TYR A 437 16.47 -21.00 -43.02
CA TYR A 437 15.49 -20.51 -42.04
C TYR A 437 14.42 -19.57 -42.63
N ARG A 438 14.70 -18.97 -43.80
CA ARG A 438 13.83 -18.00 -44.47
C ARG A 438 12.40 -18.52 -44.64
N ASP A 439 12.25 -19.76 -45.09
CA ASP A 439 10.95 -20.34 -45.47
C ASP A 439 10.29 -21.19 -44.36
N GLN A 440 10.96 -21.36 -43.20
CA GLN A 440 10.41 -22.10 -42.06
C GLN A 440 9.27 -21.32 -41.37
N LYS A 441 8.09 -21.93 -41.22
CA LYS A 441 7.00 -21.40 -40.36
C LYS A 441 7.26 -21.80 -38.90
N HIS A 442 7.09 -20.86 -37.97
CA HIS A 442 7.45 -21.01 -36.56
C HIS A 442 6.53 -21.93 -35.74
N ASP A 443 5.45 -22.45 -36.32
CA ASP A 443 4.49 -23.33 -35.64
C ASP A 443 5.08 -24.70 -35.25
N LEU A 444 6.23 -25.09 -35.80
CA LEU A 444 6.89 -26.36 -35.47
C LEU A 444 7.69 -26.36 -34.16
N PHE A 445 7.84 -25.22 -33.48
CA PHE A 445 8.63 -25.13 -32.23
C PHE A 445 7.77 -25.13 -30.96
N ILE A 446 6.44 -25.27 -31.07
CA ILE A 446 5.53 -25.46 -29.93
C ILE A 446 5.11 -26.93 -29.84
N THR A 447 6.03 -27.81 -29.45
CA THR A 447 5.67 -29.11 -28.86
C THR A 447 6.54 -29.35 -27.64
N ASP A 448 6.27 -28.59 -26.59
CA ASP A 448 6.56 -28.99 -25.21
C ASP A 448 5.57 -28.26 -24.29
N THR A 449 4.28 -28.56 -24.48
CA THR A 449 3.34 -28.42 -23.37
C THR A 449 3.34 -29.79 -22.70
N ASP A 450 3.97 -29.86 -21.53
CA ASP A 450 4.01 -31.01 -20.65
C ASP A 450 2.61 -31.25 -20.03
N VAL A 451 1.63 -31.57 -20.89
CA VAL A 451 0.34 -32.13 -20.48
C VAL A 451 0.44 -33.63 -20.71
N ARG A 452 1.14 -34.30 -19.79
CA ARG A 452 0.92 -35.72 -19.50
C ARG A 452 -0.52 -35.86 -19.00
N GLY A 453 -1.46 -36.00 -19.93
CA GLY A 453 -2.81 -36.48 -19.68
C GLY A 453 -2.75 -37.90 -19.14
N TYR A 454 -2.51 -38.04 -17.84
CA TYR A 454 -2.75 -39.26 -17.09
C TYR A 454 -4.26 -39.49 -17.03
N LEU A 455 -4.75 -40.37 -17.90
CA LEU A 455 -5.98 -41.11 -17.68
C LEU A 455 -5.76 -42.11 -16.54
N MET A 456 -5.97 -41.67 -15.30
CA MET A 456 -6.17 -42.57 -14.16
C MET A 456 -7.43 -42.13 -13.43
N GLY A 457 -8.38 -43.06 -13.32
CA GLY A 457 -9.72 -42.84 -12.79
C GLY A 457 -9.71 -42.31 -11.36
N ALA A 458 -10.67 -41.45 -11.08
CA ALA A 458 -11.02 -41.06 -9.72
C ALA A 458 -11.71 -42.23 -9.00
N PRO A 459 -11.36 -42.48 -7.74
CA PRO A 459 -12.34 -42.85 -6.74
C PRO A 459 -12.47 -41.74 -5.69
N ASN A 460 -13.74 -41.37 -5.49
CA ASN A 460 -14.35 -40.66 -4.38
C ASN A 460 -13.57 -40.63 -3.05
N THR A 461 -13.46 -39.45 -2.43
CA THR A 461 -13.80 -39.26 -1.00
C THR A 461 -14.21 -37.83 -0.71
N THR A 462 -15.48 -37.70 -0.35
CA THR A 462 -16.16 -36.56 0.25
C THR A 462 -15.75 -36.36 1.72
N ALA A 463 -15.61 -35.12 2.17
CA ALA A 463 -15.95 -34.62 3.51
C ALA A 463 -15.88 -33.08 3.47
N GLY A 464 -16.99 -32.34 3.31
CA GLY A 464 -17.96 -31.98 4.36
C GLY A 464 -17.64 -30.54 4.82
N TYR A 465 -18.45 -29.52 4.55
CA TYR A 465 -19.82 -29.38 5.05
C TYR A 465 -20.68 -28.51 4.13
N LEU A 466 -21.85 -29.04 3.78
CA LEU A 466 -23.01 -28.32 3.24
C LEU A 466 -23.86 -27.80 4.41
N THR A 467 -24.46 -26.62 4.24
CA THR A 467 -25.84 -26.41 4.76
C THR A 467 -26.77 -26.23 3.56
N GLN A 468 -27.69 -27.19 3.44
CA GLN A 468 -28.83 -27.33 2.52
C GLN A 468 -29.73 -26.06 2.51
N GLY A 469 -30.53 -25.71 1.50
CA GLY A 469 -31.04 -26.29 0.25
C GLY A 469 -32.17 -25.36 -0.29
N PRO A 470 -33.13 -25.78 -1.14
CA PRO A 470 -33.01 -26.62 -2.34
C PRO A 470 -33.69 -26.00 -3.60
N ALA A 471 -33.18 -26.44 -4.76
CA ALA A 471 -33.87 -26.81 -6.01
C ALA A 471 -34.82 -25.83 -6.73
N LYS A 472 -34.48 -25.52 -8.00
CA LYS A 472 -35.17 -26.12 -9.17
C LYS A 472 -34.48 -25.80 -10.51
N ASN A 473 -34.17 -26.90 -11.21
CA ASN A 473 -34.13 -27.14 -12.65
C ASN A 473 -33.32 -26.23 -13.60
N VAL A 474 -32.29 -26.88 -14.16
CA VAL A 474 -31.62 -26.58 -15.42
C VAL A 474 -32.56 -26.85 -16.59
N GLU A 475 -32.68 -25.92 -17.53
CA GLU A 475 -32.86 -26.22 -18.95
C GLU A 475 -31.94 -25.29 -19.75
N VAL A 476 -30.96 -25.90 -20.44
CA VAL A 476 -30.15 -25.27 -21.49
C VAL A 476 -30.81 -25.61 -22.81
N LEU A 477 -31.28 -24.58 -23.53
CA LEU A 477 -31.71 -24.69 -24.92
C LEU A 477 -30.95 -23.64 -25.73
N THR A 478 -30.00 -24.12 -26.53
CA THR A 478 -29.30 -23.37 -27.56
C THR A 478 -30.15 -23.34 -28.83
N SER A 479 -30.57 -22.16 -29.28
CA SER A 479 -31.06 -21.92 -30.65
C SER A 479 -30.64 -20.52 -31.14
N PRO A 480 -30.29 -20.32 -32.43
CA PRO A 480 -29.77 -19.06 -32.97
C PRO A 480 -30.87 -17.99 -33.17
N PRO A 481 -30.52 -16.72 -33.44
CA PRO A 481 -31.40 -15.57 -33.22
C PRO A 481 -32.48 -15.41 -34.32
N PRO A 482 -33.70 -14.98 -33.97
CA PRO A 482 -34.70 -14.57 -34.95
C PRO A 482 -34.60 -13.08 -35.29
N ILE A 483 -35.01 -12.81 -36.53
CA ILE A 483 -35.05 -11.54 -37.26
C ILE A 483 -36.03 -10.55 -36.59
N ASP A 484 -35.60 -9.29 -36.47
CA ASP A 484 -36.37 -8.15 -35.96
C ASP A 484 -37.63 -7.88 -36.80
N ARG A 485 -38.75 -7.67 -36.10
CA ARG A 485 -39.91 -6.96 -36.62
C ARG A 485 -40.64 -6.25 -35.48
N ASP A 486 -40.35 -4.95 -35.38
CA ASP A 486 -41.00 -3.96 -34.51
C ASP A 486 -42.53 -3.96 -34.62
N ASP A 487 -43.21 -3.95 -33.47
CA ASP A 487 -44.35 -3.06 -33.17
C ASP A 487 -44.65 -3.05 -31.65
N PRO A 488 -45.21 -1.97 -31.08
CA PRO A 488 -44.75 -1.40 -29.81
C PRO A 488 -45.70 -1.63 -28.62
N LEU A 489 -45.06 -1.84 -27.47
CA LEU A 489 -45.45 -1.55 -26.09
C LEU A 489 -46.90 -1.14 -25.76
N PHE A 490 -47.54 -2.03 -24.99
CA PHE A 490 -48.36 -1.76 -23.81
C PHE A 490 -48.57 -0.30 -23.38
N ALA A 491 -49.84 0.10 -23.27
CA ALA A 491 -50.28 0.96 -22.18
C ALA A 491 -51.74 0.62 -21.79
N ARG A 492 -51.89 -0.13 -20.69
CA ARG A 492 -53.13 -0.18 -19.91
C ARG A 492 -53.05 0.92 -18.86
N SER A 493 -54.03 1.82 -18.83
CA SER A 493 -54.46 2.52 -17.62
C SER A 493 -55.97 2.66 -17.61
N ASN A 494 -56.60 1.95 -16.67
CA ASN A 494 -58.00 2.12 -16.28
C ASN A 494 -58.19 3.49 -15.62
N SER A 495 -59.24 4.22 -16.01
CA SER A 495 -60.07 4.96 -15.05
C SER A 495 -61.45 5.26 -15.63
N SER A 496 -62.45 4.72 -14.93
CA SER A 496 -63.89 4.98 -14.93
C SER A 496 -64.39 6.36 -15.38
N SER A 497 -65.47 6.35 -16.17
CA SER A 497 -66.56 7.33 -16.07
C SER A 497 -67.90 6.67 -16.37
N GLY A 498 -68.81 6.77 -15.40
CA GLY A 498 -70.23 6.49 -15.56
C GLY A 498 -70.92 7.62 -16.33
N GLY A 499 -72.12 7.29 -16.80
CA GLY A 499 -72.88 8.03 -17.81
C GLY A 499 -73.33 9.44 -17.46
N SER A 500 -73.61 10.19 -18.52
CA SER A 500 -74.85 10.95 -18.68
C SER A 500 -74.98 11.41 -20.14
N VAL A 501 -75.91 10.78 -20.86
CA VAL A 501 -77.07 11.29 -21.62
C VAL A 501 -77.48 10.24 -22.65
#